data_AF-A0A0D1E134-F1
#
_entry.id   AF-A0A0D1E134-F1
#
_cell.length_a   1.000
_cell.length_b   1.000
_cell.length_c   1.000
_cell.angle_alpha   90.00
_cell.angle_beta   90.00
_cell.angle_gamma   90.00
#
_symmetry.space_group_name_H-M   'P 1'
#
loop_
_entity.id
_entity.type
_entity.pdbx_description
1 polymer ?
#
loop_
_entity_poly.entity_id
_entity_poly.type
_entity_poly.pdbx_seq_one_letter_code
_entity_poly.pdbx_strand_id
1 'polypeptide(L)'
;MAAVASVLAAPLTSTDRLEALLLVARSTKPRGAAAVNLIHQAVSAPGVFFFGELFDVAGVAELSMSSEIHLVAGYQLLCLFSYGTYTDYVHLNRSGCVPELSRDELQKLRQLTLLSLASQHKALSYALLHKAVGIPPDNSRELEDLIIETIYAGLISGKLNELQSRFEIHHVQGRDVPHPSLMSSPALSALSSLSSSTPQLDQIVASLQNWQSCTVSVLQSLQSRMDETRHSAADSALQHQQHRQALLHNLIESQHLLESQQQQQQPKKGKSAANPMDIDDVDNPWAAPKKKATVAGARGSKRSRA
;
A
#
# COMPACT_ATOMS: atom_id res chain seq x y z
N MET A 1 -37.80 -12.54 -12.52
CA MET A 1 -36.73 -11.68 -11.96
C MET A 1 -36.85 -11.68 -10.45
N ALA A 2 -36.40 -12.74 -9.78
CA ALA A 2 -36.30 -12.78 -8.32
C ALA A 2 -34.97 -13.48 -8.01
N ALA A 3 -33.91 -12.70 -7.89
CA ALA A 3 -32.61 -13.18 -7.46
C ALA A 3 -32.69 -13.42 -5.95
N VAL A 4 -32.80 -14.69 -5.58
CA VAL A 4 -32.56 -15.16 -4.22
C VAL A 4 -31.07 -14.96 -3.95
N ALA A 5 -30.74 -13.81 -3.34
CA ALA A 5 -29.41 -13.57 -2.80
C ALA A 5 -29.24 -14.50 -1.60
N SER A 6 -28.60 -15.65 -1.86
CA SER A 6 -28.06 -16.54 -0.85
C SER A 6 -27.14 -15.73 0.05
N VAL A 7 -27.61 -15.44 1.26
CA VAL A 7 -26.80 -14.89 2.35
C VAL A 7 -25.75 -15.95 2.68
N LEU A 8 -24.56 -15.81 2.09
CA LEU A 8 -23.37 -16.49 2.59
C LEU A 8 -23.12 -15.94 4.00
N ALA A 9 -23.25 -16.79 5.01
CA ALA A 9 -22.87 -16.48 6.38
C ALA A 9 -21.41 -16.02 6.38
N ALA A 10 -21.19 -14.75 6.73
CA ALA A 10 -19.86 -14.24 6.98
C ALA A 10 -19.24 -15.03 8.16
N PRO A 11 -17.95 -15.37 8.12
CA PRO A 11 -17.29 -15.97 9.28
C PRO A 11 -17.40 -15.00 10.45
N LEU A 12 -17.95 -15.47 11.58
CA LEU A 12 -18.04 -14.72 12.84
C LEU A 12 -16.69 -14.08 13.14
N THR A 13 -16.61 -12.76 13.07
CA THR A 13 -15.37 -12.03 13.32
C THR A 13 -15.05 -12.06 14.81
N SER A 14 -13.78 -11.94 15.15
CA SER A 14 -13.30 -11.90 16.54
C SER A 14 -14.06 -10.87 17.41
N THR A 15 -14.50 -9.78 16.79
CA THR A 15 -15.32 -8.71 17.37
C THR A 15 -16.67 -9.19 17.88
N ASP A 16 -17.35 -10.09 17.17
CA ASP A 16 -18.71 -10.53 17.54
C ASP A 16 -18.67 -11.45 18.78
N ARG A 17 -17.61 -12.26 18.89
CA ARG A 17 -17.38 -13.12 20.06
C ARG A 17 -16.95 -12.32 21.28
N LEU A 18 -16.18 -11.26 21.05
CA LEU A 18 -15.83 -10.29 22.09
C LEU A 18 -17.04 -9.51 22.56
N GLU A 19 -17.92 -9.07 21.66
CA GLU A 19 -19.13 -8.33 22.01
C GLU A 19 -20.01 -9.12 22.99
N ALA A 20 -20.17 -10.43 22.78
CA ALA A 20 -20.89 -11.29 23.71
C ALA A 20 -20.24 -11.33 25.10
N LEU A 21 -18.90 -11.44 25.17
CA LEU A 21 -18.16 -11.43 26.43
C LEU A 21 -18.16 -10.05 27.11
N LEU A 22 -18.11 -8.98 26.32
CA LEU A 22 -18.16 -7.60 26.77
C LEU A 22 -19.55 -7.23 27.28
N LEU A 23 -20.62 -7.74 26.65
CA LEU A 23 -21.99 -7.59 27.14
C LEU A 23 -22.13 -8.21 28.54
N VAL A 24 -21.57 -9.42 28.72
CA VAL A 24 -21.51 -10.09 30.03
C VAL A 24 -20.68 -9.28 31.01
N ALA A 25 -19.49 -8.79 30.62
CA ALA A 25 -18.63 -7.99 31.49
C ALA A 25 -19.27 -6.66 31.91
N ARG A 26 -19.97 -5.99 30.98
CA ARG A 26 -20.70 -4.72 31.22
C ARG A 26 -21.91 -4.93 32.12
N SER A 27 -22.63 -6.03 31.96
CA SER A 27 -23.79 -6.36 32.78
C SER A 27 -23.41 -6.79 34.20
N THR A 28 -22.33 -7.57 34.35
CA THR A 28 -21.97 -8.21 35.62
C THR A 28 -21.01 -7.40 36.49
N LYS A 29 -20.39 -6.32 35.96
CA LYS A 29 -19.34 -5.52 36.63
C LYS A 29 -18.43 -6.39 37.52
N PRO A 30 -17.76 -7.38 36.92
CA PRO A 30 -17.03 -8.40 37.66
C PRO A 30 -15.86 -7.75 38.38
N ARG A 31 -15.76 -7.98 39.69
CA ARG A 31 -14.68 -7.47 40.55
C ARG A 31 -13.83 -8.64 41.06
N GLY A 32 -12.53 -8.42 41.16
CA GLY A 32 -11.57 -9.39 41.70
C GLY A 32 -11.57 -10.71 40.93
N ALA A 33 -11.86 -11.82 41.62
CA ALA A 33 -11.81 -13.17 41.05
C ALA A 33 -12.73 -13.39 39.84
N ALA A 34 -13.89 -12.70 39.79
CA ALA A 34 -14.78 -12.79 38.63
C ALA A 34 -14.17 -12.15 37.38
N ALA A 35 -13.37 -11.10 37.53
CA ALA A 35 -12.67 -10.46 36.43
C ALA A 35 -11.53 -11.34 35.92
N VAL A 36 -10.79 -12.00 36.82
CA VAL A 36 -9.75 -12.99 36.45
C VAL A 36 -10.34 -14.18 35.70
N ASN A 37 -11.50 -14.70 36.15
CA ASN A 37 -12.18 -15.77 35.44
C ASN A 37 -12.67 -15.35 34.05
N LEU A 38 -13.13 -14.10 33.88
CA LEU A 38 -13.45 -13.59 32.55
C LEU A 38 -12.22 -13.44 31.65
N ILE A 39 -11.07 -13.03 32.21
CA ILE A 39 -9.81 -12.97 31.45
C ILE A 39 -9.43 -14.37 30.98
N HIS A 40 -9.46 -15.38 31.86
CA HIS A 40 -9.21 -16.76 31.46
C HIS A 40 -10.21 -17.26 30.42
N GLN A 41 -11.50 -16.95 30.58
CA GLN A 41 -12.52 -17.31 29.60
C GLN A 41 -12.31 -16.63 28.24
N ALA A 42 -11.89 -15.36 28.23
CA ALA A 42 -11.59 -14.63 27.00
C ALA A 42 -10.32 -15.14 26.31
N VAL A 43 -9.28 -15.44 27.09
CA VAL A 43 -8.01 -16.00 26.58
C VAL A 43 -8.23 -17.42 26.04
N SER A 44 -9.04 -18.23 26.71
CA SER A 44 -9.38 -19.60 26.27
C SER A 44 -10.36 -19.63 25.08
N ALA A 45 -11.18 -18.59 24.87
CA ALA A 45 -12.17 -18.57 23.79
C ALA A 45 -11.53 -18.57 22.39
N PRO A 46 -11.80 -19.57 21.52
CA PRO A 46 -11.23 -19.63 20.18
C PRO A 46 -11.80 -18.51 19.29
N GLY A 47 -10.94 -17.89 18.49
CA GLY A 47 -11.30 -16.80 17.58
C GLY A 47 -11.27 -15.40 18.20
N VAL A 48 -10.96 -15.28 19.49
CA VAL A 48 -10.79 -13.99 20.17
C VAL A 48 -9.30 -13.66 20.29
N PHE A 49 -8.86 -12.62 19.60
CA PHE A 49 -7.44 -12.22 19.50
C PHE A 49 -7.17 -10.77 19.91
N PHE A 50 -8.22 -9.95 20.02
CA PHE A 50 -8.15 -8.55 20.39
C PHE A 50 -8.76 -8.39 21.78
N PHE A 51 -8.01 -7.83 22.72
CA PHE A 51 -8.43 -7.67 24.11
C PHE A 51 -8.41 -6.21 24.56
N GLY A 52 -8.19 -5.26 23.63
CA GLY A 52 -8.16 -3.83 23.94
C GLY A 52 -9.41 -3.36 24.70
N GLU A 53 -10.59 -3.80 24.28
CA GLU A 53 -11.87 -3.43 24.91
C GLU A 53 -12.07 -3.99 26.32
N LEU A 54 -11.36 -5.07 26.69
CA LEU A 54 -11.42 -5.62 28.05
C LEU A 54 -10.71 -4.70 29.05
N PHE A 55 -9.74 -3.89 28.62
CA PHE A 55 -9.07 -2.91 29.49
C PHE A 55 -9.99 -1.75 29.89
N ASP A 56 -10.98 -1.42 29.08
CA ASP A 56 -11.95 -0.35 29.38
C ASP A 56 -12.98 -0.76 30.45
N VAL A 57 -13.02 -2.04 30.82
CA VAL A 57 -13.90 -2.52 31.89
C VAL A 57 -13.33 -2.05 33.23
N ALA A 58 -14.09 -1.24 33.97
CA ALA A 58 -13.67 -0.68 35.26
C ALA A 58 -13.17 -1.73 36.26
N GLY A 59 -13.76 -2.93 36.26
CA GLY A 59 -13.33 -4.04 37.11
C GLY A 59 -11.93 -4.56 36.77
N VAL A 60 -11.49 -4.48 35.51
CA VAL A 60 -10.15 -4.85 35.06
C VAL A 60 -9.13 -3.76 35.36
N ALA A 61 -9.51 -2.48 35.23
CA ALA A 61 -8.67 -1.36 35.64
C ALA A 61 -8.37 -1.39 37.16
N GLU A 62 -9.37 -1.75 37.99
CA GLU A 62 -9.22 -1.94 39.44
C GLU A 62 -8.24 -3.08 39.78
N LEU A 63 -8.07 -4.11 38.93
CA LEU A 63 -7.12 -5.22 39.17
C LEU A 63 -5.67 -4.73 39.21
N SER A 64 -5.33 -3.70 38.44
CA SER A 64 -3.97 -3.15 38.40
C SER A 64 -3.54 -2.48 39.71
N MET A 65 -4.52 -2.08 40.54
CA MET A 65 -4.32 -1.41 41.83
C MET A 65 -4.45 -2.36 43.04
N SER A 66 -4.83 -3.62 42.81
CA SER A 66 -5.07 -4.58 43.89
C SER A 66 -3.78 -5.28 44.33
N SER A 67 -3.60 -5.50 45.64
CA SER A 67 -2.41 -6.14 46.22
C SER A 67 -2.40 -7.68 46.14
N GLU A 68 -3.47 -8.30 45.65
CA GLU A 68 -3.53 -9.76 45.54
C GLU A 68 -2.71 -10.26 44.33
N ILE A 69 -1.74 -11.13 44.61
CA ILE A 69 -0.81 -11.68 43.62
C ILE A 69 -1.55 -12.34 42.44
N HIS A 70 -2.66 -13.04 42.71
CA HIS A 70 -3.48 -13.69 41.68
C HIS A 70 -4.18 -12.70 40.74
N LEU A 71 -4.59 -11.53 41.26
CA LEU A 71 -5.26 -10.50 40.48
C LEU A 71 -4.25 -9.75 39.60
N VAL A 72 -3.07 -9.45 40.15
CA VAL A 72 -1.95 -8.86 39.41
C VAL A 72 -1.45 -9.80 38.31
N ALA A 73 -1.34 -11.10 38.60
CA ALA A 73 -0.96 -12.11 37.62
C ALA A 73 -1.99 -12.23 36.47
N GLY A 74 -3.29 -12.15 36.78
CA GLY A 74 -4.35 -12.12 35.77
C GLY A 74 -4.30 -10.86 34.87
N TYR A 75 -3.99 -9.69 35.45
CA TYR A 75 -3.79 -8.45 34.69
C TYR A 75 -2.52 -8.51 33.82
N GLN A 76 -1.42 -9.07 34.34
CA GLN A 76 -0.20 -9.30 33.57
C GLN A 76 -0.42 -10.30 32.43
N LEU A 77 -1.22 -11.34 32.65
CA LEU A 77 -1.63 -12.28 31.61
C LEU A 77 -2.40 -11.56 30.49
N LEU A 78 -3.36 -10.71 30.83
CA LEU A 78 -4.09 -9.90 29.83
C LEU A 78 -3.13 -8.99 29.05
N CYS A 79 -2.23 -8.29 29.75
CA CYS A 79 -1.20 -7.45 29.14
C CYS A 79 -0.29 -8.23 28.18
N LEU A 80 0.07 -9.47 28.54
CA LEU A 80 0.90 -10.35 27.72
C LEU A 80 0.16 -10.77 26.44
N PHE A 81 -1.13 -11.09 26.51
CA PHE A 81 -1.93 -11.44 25.34
C PHE A 81 -2.23 -10.25 24.43
N SER A 82 -2.46 -9.06 24.98
CA SER A 82 -2.72 -7.87 24.17
C SER A 82 -1.45 -7.29 23.53
N TYR A 83 -0.33 -7.28 24.26
CA TYR A 83 0.89 -6.55 23.84
C TYR A 83 2.18 -7.37 23.87
N GLY A 84 2.23 -8.46 24.62
CA GLY A 84 3.43 -9.26 24.79
C GLY A 84 3.76 -10.18 23.61
N THR A 85 4.89 -10.86 23.74
CA THR A 85 5.36 -11.90 22.82
C THR A 85 5.58 -13.23 23.56
N TYR A 86 5.71 -14.32 22.82
CA TYR A 86 6.05 -15.63 23.39
C TYR A 86 7.37 -15.59 24.18
N THR A 87 8.36 -14.81 23.73
CA THR A 87 9.60 -14.62 24.49
C THR A 87 9.34 -13.95 25.83
N ASP A 88 8.47 -12.95 25.88
CA ASP A 88 8.09 -12.28 27.13
C ASP A 88 7.39 -13.26 28.10
N TYR A 89 6.57 -14.17 27.59
CA TYR A 89 5.98 -15.24 28.39
C TYR A 89 7.03 -16.16 29.02
N VAL A 90 8.01 -16.60 28.24
CA VAL A 90 9.11 -17.44 28.76
C VAL A 90 9.88 -16.70 29.85
N HIS A 91 10.08 -15.39 29.71
CA HIS A 91 10.71 -14.56 30.73
C HIS A 91 9.84 -14.41 31.98
N LEU A 92 8.53 -14.17 31.86
CA LEU A 92 7.62 -14.05 33.02
C LEU A 92 7.39 -15.39 33.73
N ASN A 93 7.35 -16.50 33.00
CA ASN A 93 7.21 -17.83 33.58
C ASN A 93 8.44 -18.17 34.44
N ARG A 94 9.66 -17.87 33.96
CA ARG A 94 10.89 -18.02 34.77
C ARG A 94 10.90 -17.16 36.03
N SER A 95 10.25 -16.01 35.98
CA SER A 95 10.11 -15.11 37.13
C SER A 95 8.95 -15.48 38.07
N GLY A 96 8.14 -16.48 37.73
CA GLY A 96 7.00 -16.94 38.55
C GLY A 96 5.82 -15.97 38.62
N CYS A 97 5.74 -15.01 37.69
CA CYS A 97 4.74 -13.93 37.74
C CYS A 97 3.41 -14.27 37.03
N VAL A 98 3.35 -15.37 36.25
CA VAL A 98 2.19 -15.75 35.43
C VAL A 98 1.82 -17.21 35.67
N PRO A 99 0.52 -17.57 35.69
CA PRO A 99 0.08 -18.96 35.77
C PRO A 99 0.53 -19.80 34.57
N GLU A 100 0.61 -21.12 34.74
CA GLU A 100 0.83 -22.03 33.61
C GLU A 100 -0.32 -21.94 32.60
N LEU A 101 0.03 -21.74 31.32
CA LEU A 101 -0.94 -21.61 30.24
C LEU A 101 -1.35 -22.99 29.72
N SER A 102 -2.61 -23.12 29.31
CA SER A 102 -3.05 -24.29 28.56
C SER A 102 -2.36 -24.35 27.19
N ARG A 103 -2.32 -25.55 26.58
CA ARG A 103 -1.74 -25.78 25.24
C ARG A 103 -2.37 -24.84 24.20
N ASP A 104 -3.68 -24.66 24.26
CA ASP A 104 -4.44 -23.84 23.31
C ASP A 104 -4.15 -22.34 23.48
N GLU A 105 -3.98 -21.88 24.72
CA GLU A 105 -3.62 -20.50 25.05
C GLU A 105 -2.19 -20.19 24.59
N LEU A 106 -1.29 -21.16 24.73
CA LEU A 106 0.09 -21.05 24.27
C LEU A 106 0.18 -21.03 22.75
N GLN A 107 -0.65 -21.81 22.05
CA GLN A 107 -0.79 -21.71 20.59
C GLN A 107 -1.30 -20.33 20.19
N LYS A 108 -2.35 -19.80 20.85
CA LYS A 108 -2.84 -18.44 20.59
C LYS A 108 -1.76 -17.39 20.80
N LEU A 109 -0.97 -17.47 21.88
CA LEU A 109 0.11 -16.53 22.13
C LEU A 109 1.18 -16.58 21.03
N ARG A 110 1.50 -17.78 20.53
CA ARG A 110 2.41 -17.97 19.39
C ARG A 110 1.84 -17.34 18.11
N GLN A 111 0.55 -17.52 17.83
CA GLN A 111 -0.15 -16.90 16.71
C GLN A 111 -0.11 -15.36 16.80
N LEU A 112 -0.33 -14.78 17.98
CA LEU A 112 -0.23 -13.33 18.23
C LEU A 112 1.22 -12.81 18.10
N THR A 113 2.18 -13.62 18.51
CA THR A 113 3.62 -13.30 18.33
C THR A 113 3.97 -13.28 16.84
N LEU A 114 3.49 -14.26 16.08
CA LEU A 114 3.63 -14.29 14.62
C LEU A 114 3.00 -13.05 13.98
N LEU A 115 1.81 -12.64 14.44
CA LEU A 115 1.12 -11.44 13.96
C LEU A 115 1.96 -10.17 14.19
N SER A 116 2.54 -10.03 15.38
CA SER A 116 3.39 -8.89 15.73
C SER A 116 4.65 -8.83 14.84
N LEU A 117 5.27 -9.98 14.53
CA LEU A 117 6.43 -10.03 13.63
C LEU A 117 6.04 -9.74 12.18
N ALA A 118 4.89 -10.26 11.76
CA ALA A 118 4.37 -10.04 10.41
C ALA A 118 4.05 -8.56 10.15
N SER A 119 3.64 -7.82 11.19
CA SER A 119 3.43 -6.37 11.10
C SER A 119 4.73 -5.59 10.88
N GLN A 120 5.88 -6.10 11.33
CA GLN A 120 7.16 -5.40 11.25
C GLN A 120 7.92 -5.73 9.97
N HIS A 121 7.78 -6.96 9.46
CA HIS A 121 8.53 -7.44 8.31
C HIS A 121 7.61 -8.07 7.28
N LYS A 122 7.65 -7.56 6.04
CA LYS A 122 6.86 -8.10 4.91
C LYS A 122 7.25 -9.52 4.48
N ALA A 123 8.46 -9.97 4.82
CA ALA A 123 8.87 -11.32 4.48
C ALA A 123 9.85 -11.87 5.52
N LEU A 124 9.40 -12.91 6.23
CA LEU A 124 10.03 -13.49 7.42
C LEU A 124 10.79 -14.77 7.06
N SER A 125 12.03 -14.90 7.53
CA SER A 125 12.78 -16.15 7.41
C SER A 125 12.35 -17.15 8.48
N TYR A 126 12.38 -18.44 8.16
CA TYR A 126 12.01 -19.50 9.10
C TYR A 126 12.88 -19.45 10.37
N ALA A 127 14.17 -19.13 10.26
CA ALA A 127 15.07 -19.00 11.41
C ALA A 127 14.59 -17.95 12.43
N LEU A 128 14.07 -16.81 11.96
CA LEU A 128 13.51 -15.78 12.85
C LEU A 128 12.18 -16.25 13.47
N LEU A 129 11.34 -16.92 12.69
CA LEU A 129 10.08 -17.48 13.16
C LEU A 129 10.29 -18.54 14.26
N HIS A 130 11.19 -19.50 14.03
CA HIS A 130 11.55 -20.52 15.02
C HIS A 130 12.03 -19.89 16.32
N LYS A 131 12.91 -18.87 16.24
CA LYS A 131 13.42 -18.17 17.42
C LYS A 131 12.33 -17.45 18.20
N ALA A 132 11.43 -16.75 17.51
CA ALA A 132 10.42 -15.93 18.15
C ALA A 132 9.23 -16.73 18.70
N VAL A 133 8.85 -17.80 18.01
CA VAL A 133 7.75 -18.70 18.41
C VAL A 133 8.23 -19.79 19.38
N GLY A 134 9.55 -20.01 19.46
CA GLY A 134 10.18 -20.99 20.35
C GLY A 134 9.94 -22.45 19.95
N ILE A 135 9.74 -22.69 18.65
CA ILE A 135 9.62 -24.05 18.07
C ILE A 135 11.02 -24.50 17.65
N PRO A 136 11.45 -25.74 17.99
CA PRO A 136 12.76 -26.25 17.59
C PRO A 136 12.94 -26.22 16.06
N PRO A 137 14.16 -25.97 15.56
CA PRO A 137 14.43 -25.83 14.13
C PRO A 137 14.21 -27.12 13.34
N ASP A 138 14.19 -28.28 14.00
CA ASP A 138 13.92 -29.58 13.37
C ASP A 138 12.46 -29.77 12.95
N ASN A 139 11.55 -28.92 13.45
CA ASN A 139 10.12 -29.08 13.23
C ASN A 139 9.52 -27.94 12.41
N SER A 140 9.85 -27.91 11.12
CA SER A 140 9.24 -26.98 10.17
C SER A 140 7.74 -27.24 10.00
N ARG A 141 7.28 -28.49 10.12
CA ARG A 141 5.85 -28.84 10.01
C ARG A 141 5.00 -28.14 11.07
N GLU A 142 5.41 -28.17 12.34
CA GLU A 142 4.66 -27.49 13.41
C GLU A 142 4.61 -25.96 13.20
N LEU A 143 5.67 -25.37 12.66
CA LEU A 143 5.67 -23.95 12.32
C LEU A 143 4.69 -23.66 11.18
N GLU A 144 4.69 -24.48 10.14
CA GLU A 144 3.80 -24.35 8.99
C GLU A 144 2.34 -24.56 9.37
N ASP A 145 2.04 -25.57 10.18
CA ASP A 145 0.70 -25.81 10.71
C ASP A 145 0.21 -24.58 11.51
N LEU A 146 1.09 -23.95 12.30
CA LEU A 146 0.75 -22.73 13.03
C LEU A 146 0.49 -21.55 12.09
N ILE A 147 1.32 -21.36 11.05
CA ILE A 147 1.11 -20.31 10.05
C ILE A 147 -0.22 -20.56 9.32
N ILE A 148 -0.48 -21.78 8.91
CA ILE A 148 -1.72 -22.19 8.24
C ILE A 148 -2.92 -21.91 9.16
N GLU A 149 -2.84 -22.26 10.44
CA GLU A 149 -3.87 -21.97 11.43
C GLU A 149 -4.12 -20.46 11.58
N THR A 150 -3.06 -19.63 11.60
CA THR A 150 -3.23 -18.16 11.62
C THR A 150 -3.87 -17.61 10.36
N ILE A 151 -3.63 -18.23 9.20
CA ILE A 151 -4.26 -17.86 7.94
C ILE A 151 -5.74 -18.25 7.97
N TYR A 152 -6.07 -19.44 8.46
CA TYR A 152 -7.46 -19.88 8.63
C TYR A 152 -8.23 -19.04 9.64
N ALA A 153 -7.56 -18.56 10.69
CA ALA A 153 -8.14 -17.59 11.64
C ALA A 153 -8.36 -16.20 11.03
N GLY A 154 -7.88 -15.94 9.80
CA GLY A 154 -8.01 -14.66 9.11
C GLY A 154 -7.11 -13.56 9.67
N LEU A 155 -6.11 -13.90 10.47
CA LEU A 155 -5.20 -12.93 11.10
C LEU A 155 -4.12 -12.43 10.12
N ILE A 156 -3.63 -13.33 9.27
CA ILE A 156 -2.57 -13.05 8.31
C ILE A 156 -2.98 -13.64 6.96
N SER A 157 -2.64 -12.94 5.88
CA SER A 157 -2.69 -13.48 4.52
C SER A 157 -1.29 -13.42 3.92
N GLY A 158 -0.83 -14.54 3.39
CA GLY A 158 0.54 -14.68 2.92
C GLY A 158 0.74 -15.95 2.11
N LYS A 159 1.93 -16.05 1.50
CA LYS A 159 2.38 -17.25 0.81
C LYS A 159 3.61 -17.81 1.51
N LEU A 160 3.60 -19.12 1.68
CA LEU A 160 4.72 -19.86 2.23
C LEU A 160 5.62 -20.33 1.09
N ASN A 161 6.91 -20.01 1.16
CA ASN A 161 7.90 -20.46 0.20
C ASN A 161 8.92 -21.36 0.90
N GLU A 162 8.65 -22.67 0.87
CA GLU A 162 9.47 -23.70 1.50
C GLU A 162 10.90 -23.70 0.94
N LEU A 163 11.05 -23.55 -0.39
CA LEU A 163 12.35 -23.59 -1.07
C LEU A 163 13.32 -22.48 -0.61
N GLN A 164 12.78 -21.31 -0.29
CA GLN A 164 13.56 -20.18 0.23
C GLN A 164 13.49 -20.07 1.76
N SER A 165 12.79 -21.01 2.40
CA SER A 165 12.50 -21.02 3.84
C SER A 165 12.02 -19.64 4.33
N ARG A 166 11.07 -19.07 3.58
CA ARG A 166 10.56 -17.71 3.80
C ARG A 166 9.04 -17.67 3.72
N PHE A 167 8.45 -16.87 4.59
CA PHE A 167 7.03 -16.54 4.57
C PHE A 167 6.84 -15.12 4.07
N GLU A 168 6.14 -14.96 2.94
CA GLU A 168 5.81 -13.68 2.33
C GLU A 168 4.42 -13.24 2.76
N ILE A 169 4.32 -12.04 3.30
CA ILE A 169 3.10 -11.53 3.90
C ILE A 169 2.46 -10.50 2.96
N HIS A 170 1.19 -10.73 2.65
CA HIS A 170 0.37 -9.82 1.85
C HIS A 170 -0.46 -8.88 2.71
N HIS A 171 -1.10 -9.42 3.74
CA HIS A 171 -1.97 -8.68 4.63
C HIS A 171 -1.80 -9.17 6.07
N VAL A 172 -1.90 -8.23 7.02
CA VAL A 172 -1.76 -8.48 8.46
C VAL A 172 -2.86 -7.72 9.15
N GLN A 173 -3.61 -8.41 9.99
CA GLN A 173 -4.55 -7.77 10.88
C GLN A 173 -3.79 -7.03 11.98
N GLY A 174 -4.12 -5.77 12.23
CA GLY A 174 -3.47 -4.99 13.28
C GLY A 174 -3.78 -5.55 14.67
N ARG A 175 -2.76 -5.65 15.53
CA ARG A 175 -2.92 -5.97 16.96
C ARG A 175 -3.38 -4.75 17.77
N ASP A 176 -3.89 -4.98 18.97
CA ASP A 176 -4.29 -3.95 19.92
C ASP A 176 -3.19 -2.90 20.13
N VAL A 177 -3.61 -1.63 20.18
CA VAL A 177 -2.74 -0.48 20.43
C VAL A 177 -2.93 -0.04 21.89
N PRO A 178 -1.85 0.06 22.69
CA PRO A 178 -1.99 0.51 24.06
C PRO A 178 -2.38 1.99 24.10
N HIS A 179 -3.39 2.32 24.91
CA HIS A 179 -3.71 3.71 25.22
C HIS A 179 -2.54 4.31 26.04
N PRO A 180 -2.13 5.57 25.81
CA PRO A 180 -1.04 6.20 26.55
C PRO A 180 -1.22 6.19 28.08
N SER A 181 -2.47 6.11 28.55
CA SER A 181 -2.83 6.00 29.97
C SER A 181 -2.50 4.64 30.59
N LEU A 182 -2.47 3.57 29.79
CA LEU A 182 -2.12 2.21 30.25
C LEU A 182 -0.60 2.00 30.26
N MET A 183 0.15 2.69 29.40
CA MET A 183 1.62 2.65 29.36
C MET A 183 2.28 3.08 30.69
N SER A 184 1.56 3.83 31.53
CA SER A 184 2.03 4.24 32.86
C SER A 184 1.94 3.10 33.91
N SER A 185 1.27 1.99 33.58
CA SER A 185 1.08 0.88 34.52
C SER A 185 2.37 0.04 34.66
N PRO A 186 2.79 -0.30 35.89
CA PRO A 186 4.03 -1.05 36.14
C PRO A 186 4.04 -2.43 35.46
N ALA A 187 2.88 -3.03 35.20
CA ALA A 187 2.78 -4.32 34.51
C ALA A 187 3.23 -4.27 33.03
N LEU A 188 3.07 -3.13 32.35
CA LEU A 188 3.54 -2.96 30.97
C LEU A 188 5.03 -2.59 30.92
N SER A 189 5.56 -1.93 31.95
CA SER A 189 7.01 -1.66 32.06
C SER A 189 7.86 -2.94 32.18
N ALA A 190 7.25 -4.04 32.64
CA ALA A 190 7.88 -5.35 32.72
C ALA A 190 8.02 -6.04 31.33
N LEU A 191 7.30 -5.57 30.31
CA LEU A 191 7.44 -6.05 28.94
C LEU A 191 8.53 -5.23 28.23
N SER A 192 9.76 -5.75 28.17
CA SER A 192 10.88 -5.10 27.48
C SER A 192 10.59 -4.77 26.01
N SER A 193 9.75 -5.59 25.36
CA SER A 193 9.27 -5.38 23.99
C SER A 193 8.48 -4.07 23.80
N LEU A 194 7.81 -3.56 24.85
CA LEU A 194 7.02 -2.33 24.83
C LEU A 194 7.75 -1.11 25.40
N SER A 195 8.73 -1.31 26.29
CA SER A 195 9.51 -0.22 26.90
C SER A 195 10.32 0.60 25.88
N SER A 196 10.66 -0.01 24.73
CA SER A 196 11.42 0.63 23.63
C SER A 196 10.55 1.23 22.52
N SER A 197 9.25 0.98 22.51
CA SER A 197 8.34 1.57 21.53
C SER A 197 7.86 2.95 22.00
N THR A 198 8.31 4.01 21.33
CA THR A 198 7.67 5.34 21.34
C THR A 198 6.15 5.21 21.10
N PRO A 199 5.30 6.19 21.45
CA PRO A 199 3.85 6.09 21.23
C PRO A 199 3.55 5.60 19.81
N GLN A 200 3.07 4.36 19.73
CA GLN A 200 2.86 3.63 18.47
C GLN A 200 1.92 4.41 17.54
N LEU A 201 0.99 5.17 18.11
CA LEU A 201 0.08 6.06 17.39
C LEU A 201 0.81 7.21 16.69
N ASP A 202 1.77 7.87 17.33
CA ASP A 202 2.54 8.95 16.70
C ASP A 202 3.43 8.41 15.58
N GLN A 203 4.01 7.21 15.74
CA GLN A 203 4.72 6.54 14.64
C GLN A 203 3.80 6.22 13.46
N ILE A 204 2.58 5.73 13.72
CA ILE A 204 1.60 5.45 12.67
C ILE A 204 1.23 6.75 11.94
N VAL A 205 0.91 7.82 12.68
CA VAL A 205 0.58 9.12 12.10
C VAL A 205 1.75 9.68 11.28
N ALA A 206 2.98 9.60 11.81
CA ALA A 206 4.18 10.02 11.08
C ALA A 206 4.40 9.19 9.81
N SER A 207 4.19 7.87 9.86
CA SER A 207 4.33 7.01 8.68
C SER A 207 3.29 7.33 7.60
N LEU A 208 2.04 7.65 8.01
CA LEU A 208 0.98 8.08 7.10
C LEU A 208 1.27 9.46 6.50
N GLN A 209 1.76 10.40 7.30
CA GLN A 209 2.18 11.72 6.82
C GLN A 209 3.37 11.64 5.85
N ASN A 210 4.34 10.77 6.12
CA ASN A 210 5.45 10.52 5.22
C ASN A 210 4.97 9.92 3.90
N TRP A 211 4.08 8.92 3.95
CA TRP A 211 3.49 8.34 2.76
C TRP A 211 2.68 9.37 1.95
N GLN A 212 1.85 10.17 2.63
CA GLN A 212 1.11 11.28 2.01
C GLN A 212 2.07 12.26 1.32
N SER A 213 3.11 12.72 2.02
CA SER A 213 4.08 13.67 1.45
C SER A 213 4.81 13.09 0.24
N CYS A 214 5.20 11.81 0.27
CA CYS A 214 5.80 11.12 -0.87
C CYS A 214 4.84 11.04 -2.07
N THR A 215 3.58 10.64 -1.86
CA THR A 215 2.60 10.54 -2.95
C THR A 215 2.31 11.90 -3.58
N VAL A 216 2.15 12.95 -2.76
CA VAL A 216 1.96 14.33 -3.23
C VAL A 216 3.19 14.81 -4.02
N SER A 217 4.40 14.56 -3.52
CA SER A 217 5.64 14.93 -4.22
C SER A 217 5.79 14.23 -5.57
N VAL A 218 5.46 12.94 -5.65
CA VAL A 218 5.49 12.18 -6.92
C VAL A 218 4.44 12.71 -7.90
N LEU A 219 3.22 12.98 -7.44
CA LEU A 219 2.16 13.55 -8.28
C LEU A 219 2.54 14.96 -8.79
N GLN A 220 3.10 15.81 -7.93
CA GLN A 220 3.58 17.13 -8.32
C GLN A 220 4.74 17.04 -9.33
N SER A 221 5.68 16.11 -9.14
CA SER A 221 6.77 15.88 -10.08
C SER A 221 6.25 15.41 -11.45
N LEU A 222 5.28 14.50 -11.48
CA LEU A 222 4.63 14.06 -12.72
C LEU A 222 3.86 15.20 -13.40
N GLN A 223 3.21 16.07 -12.62
CA GLN A 223 2.50 17.23 -13.13
C GLN A 223 3.46 18.27 -13.73
N SER A 224 4.54 18.63 -13.02
CA SER A 224 5.59 19.54 -13.53
C SER A 224 6.17 19.01 -14.84
N ARG A 225 6.48 17.71 -14.90
CA ARG A 225 7.07 17.10 -16.09
C ARG A 225 6.08 17.04 -17.27
N MET A 226 4.79 16.89 -16.99
CA MET A 226 3.75 16.99 -18.02
C MET A 226 3.63 18.41 -18.56
N ASP A 227 3.67 19.41 -17.67
CA ASP A 227 3.60 20.81 -18.05
C ASP A 227 4.87 21.25 -18.79
N GLU A 228 6.06 20.84 -18.37
CA GLU A 228 7.31 21.07 -19.11
C GLU A 228 7.26 20.47 -20.52
N THR A 229 6.72 19.27 -20.67
CA THR A 229 6.56 18.62 -21.98
C THR A 229 5.57 19.40 -22.86
N ARG A 230 4.48 19.92 -22.26
CA ARG A 230 3.51 20.77 -22.97
C ARG A 230 4.11 22.11 -23.38
N HIS A 231 4.86 22.77 -22.50
CA HIS A 231 5.54 24.02 -22.80
C HIS A 231 6.61 23.81 -23.88
N SER A 232 7.45 22.78 -23.77
CA SER A 232 8.45 22.46 -24.78
C SER A 232 7.82 22.14 -26.15
N ALA A 233 6.67 21.45 -26.17
CA ALA A 233 5.91 21.22 -27.41
C ALA A 233 5.31 22.51 -27.98
N ALA A 234 4.77 23.40 -27.13
CA ALA A 234 4.25 24.71 -27.54
C ALA A 234 5.37 25.63 -28.07
N ASP A 235 6.50 25.68 -27.38
CA ASP A 235 7.69 26.45 -27.76
C ASP A 235 8.26 25.93 -29.08
N SER A 236 8.34 24.60 -29.24
CA SER A 236 8.74 23.99 -30.50
C SER A 236 7.78 24.39 -31.62
N ALA A 237 6.46 24.31 -31.40
CA ALA A 237 5.47 24.72 -32.40
C ALA A 237 5.60 26.21 -32.79
N LEU A 238 5.85 27.08 -31.81
CA LEU A 238 6.04 28.51 -32.02
C LEU A 238 7.33 28.79 -32.80
N GLN A 239 8.44 28.13 -32.46
CA GLN A 239 9.69 28.23 -33.21
C GLN A 239 9.52 27.77 -34.68
N HIS A 240 8.80 26.67 -34.91
CA HIS A 240 8.48 26.22 -36.26
C HIS A 240 7.66 27.27 -37.03
N GLN A 241 6.70 27.92 -36.36
CA GLN A 241 5.89 28.98 -36.97
C GLN A 241 6.74 30.21 -37.32
N GLN A 242 7.59 30.67 -36.41
CA GLN A 242 8.50 31.79 -36.64
C GLN A 242 9.49 31.50 -37.77
N HIS A 243 10.08 30.30 -37.77
CA HIS A 243 10.99 29.88 -38.83
C HIS A 243 10.27 29.86 -40.19
N ARG A 244 9.04 29.33 -40.25
CA ARG A 244 8.20 29.37 -41.45
C ARG A 244 7.90 30.80 -41.91
N GLN A 245 7.56 31.71 -41.00
CA GLN A 245 7.32 33.12 -41.34
C GLN A 245 8.58 33.80 -41.87
N ALA A 246 9.74 33.55 -41.28
CA ALA A 246 11.02 34.07 -41.78
C ALA A 246 11.33 33.55 -43.18
N LEU A 247 11.08 32.26 -43.47
CA LEU A 247 11.25 31.71 -44.81
C LEU A 247 10.33 32.39 -45.83
N LEU A 248 9.06 32.62 -45.48
CA LEU A 248 8.12 33.33 -46.35
C LEU A 248 8.57 34.78 -46.60
N HIS A 249 9.03 35.48 -45.56
CA HIS A 249 9.55 36.85 -45.70
C HIS A 249 10.76 36.90 -46.66
N ASN A 250 11.74 36.01 -46.46
CA ASN A 250 12.91 35.92 -47.36
C ASN A 250 12.51 35.59 -48.79
N LEU A 251 11.48 34.74 -48.99
CA LEU A 251 11.00 34.39 -50.32
C LEU A 251 10.35 35.60 -51.02
N ILE A 252 9.51 36.35 -50.30
CA ILE A 252 8.90 37.59 -50.82
C ILE A 252 9.98 38.61 -51.19
N GLU A 253 10.98 38.80 -50.33
CA GLU A 253 12.08 39.73 -50.58
C GLU A 253 12.88 39.33 -51.83
N SER A 254 13.18 38.03 -51.99
CA SER A 254 13.85 37.52 -53.18
C SER A 254 13.03 37.73 -54.47
N GLN A 255 11.70 37.59 -54.40
CA GLN A 255 10.82 37.84 -55.54
C GLN A 255 10.85 39.31 -55.94
N HIS A 256 10.78 40.24 -54.98
CA HIS A 256 10.83 41.67 -55.25
C HIS A 256 12.19 42.10 -55.83
N LEU A 257 13.30 41.50 -55.38
CA LEU A 257 14.62 41.72 -55.96
C LEU A 257 14.71 41.23 -57.41
N LEU A 258 14.09 40.09 -57.73
CA LEU A 258 14.01 39.58 -59.10
C LEU A 258 13.15 40.49 -60.00
N GLU A 259 12.00 40.95 -59.52
CA GLU A 259 11.12 41.87 -60.25
C GLU A 259 11.79 43.23 -60.51
N SER A 260 12.51 43.78 -59.53
CA SER A 260 13.27 45.03 -59.70
C SER A 260 14.46 44.89 -60.66
N GLN A 261 15.17 43.75 -60.68
CA GLN A 261 16.18 43.47 -61.70
C GLN A 261 15.57 43.32 -63.10
N GLN A 262 14.41 42.68 -63.23
CA GLN A 262 13.70 42.59 -64.53
C GLN A 262 13.25 43.96 -65.05
N GLN A 263 12.81 44.85 -64.16
CA GLN A 263 12.47 46.23 -64.55
C GLN A 263 13.67 47.09 -64.93
N GLN A 264 14.87 46.83 -64.38
CA GLN A 264 16.10 47.50 -64.81
C GLN A 264 16.66 46.98 -66.14
N GLN A 265 16.31 45.77 -66.57
CA GLN A 265 16.77 45.19 -67.85
C GLN A 265 15.83 45.47 -69.04
N GLN A 266 14.67 46.12 -68.85
CA GLN A 266 13.86 46.58 -69.99
C GLN A 266 14.39 47.92 -70.55
N PRO A 267 14.82 47.98 -71.83
CA PRO A 267 15.12 49.26 -72.47
C PRO A 267 13.81 50.02 -72.70
N LYS A 268 13.83 51.33 -72.39
CA LYS A 268 12.75 52.27 -72.72
C LYS A 268 12.35 52.14 -74.20
N LYS A 269 11.22 51.53 -74.50
CA LYS A 269 10.52 51.69 -75.79
C LYS A 269 9.10 52.20 -75.54
N GLY A 270 8.92 53.46 -75.92
CA GLY A 270 7.73 53.99 -76.59
C GLY A 270 6.37 53.76 -75.95
N LYS A 271 5.75 54.86 -75.51
CA LYS A 271 4.29 55.04 -75.48
C LYS A 271 3.66 54.43 -76.75
N SER A 272 2.78 53.45 -76.59
CA SER A 272 1.64 53.29 -77.49
C SER A 272 0.45 52.81 -76.67
N ALA A 273 -0.61 53.62 -76.69
CA ALA A 273 -1.92 53.20 -76.25
C ALA A 273 -2.41 52.06 -77.17
N ALA A 274 -2.92 50.98 -76.58
CA ALA A 274 -3.86 50.08 -77.23
C ALA A 274 -4.70 49.39 -76.15
N ASN A 275 -6.01 49.40 -76.39
CA ASN A 275 -7.12 49.04 -75.52
C ASN A 275 -7.15 47.58 -75.04
N PRO A 276 -7.96 47.28 -74.00
CA PRO A 276 -8.17 45.93 -73.49
C PRO A 276 -8.98 45.11 -74.51
N MET A 277 -8.55 43.87 -74.76
CA MET A 277 -9.33 42.89 -75.51
C MET A 277 -9.45 41.62 -74.67
N ASP A 278 -10.64 41.50 -74.11
CA ASP A 278 -11.44 40.29 -73.95
C ASP A 278 -10.97 39.10 -74.82
N ILE A 279 -10.62 37.99 -74.17
CA ILE A 279 -10.68 36.64 -74.76
C ILE A 279 -11.33 35.74 -73.71
N ASP A 280 -12.62 35.52 -73.95
CA ASP A 280 -13.43 34.45 -73.36
C ASP A 280 -12.91 33.06 -73.78
N ASP A 281 -13.11 32.13 -72.85
CA ASP A 281 -13.33 30.68 -72.96
C ASP A 281 -12.99 29.94 -74.26
N VAL A 282 -12.15 28.89 -74.11
CA VAL A 282 -12.27 27.66 -74.89
C VAL A 282 -12.03 26.44 -73.99
N ASP A 283 -13.14 25.81 -73.58
CA ASP A 283 -13.25 24.41 -73.16
C ASP A 283 -12.62 23.45 -74.18
N ASN A 284 -11.94 22.37 -73.73
CA ASN A 284 -12.22 20.96 -74.12
C ASN A 284 -11.24 19.93 -73.45
N PRO A 285 -11.46 18.58 -73.51
CA PRO A 285 -12.10 17.82 -72.43
C PRO A 285 -11.37 16.49 -72.06
N TRP A 286 -11.85 15.85 -71.00
CA TRP A 286 -11.89 14.40 -70.71
C TRP A 286 -11.19 13.37 -71.63
N ALA A 287 -10.25 12.58 -71.09
CA ALA A 287 -10.15 11.08 -71.16
C ALA A 287 -8.72 10.59 -70.78
N ALA A 288 -8.44 10.08 -69.58
CA ALA A 288 -8.58 8.68 -69.10
C ALA A 288 -7.44 7.70 -69.57
N PRO A 289 -7.25 6.48 -69.01
CA PRO A 289 -6.07 6.17 -68.19
C PRO A 289 -5.32 4.83 -68.51
N LYS A 290 -4.25 4.55 -67.72
CA LYS A 290 -3.57 3.25 -67.41
C LYS A 290 -2.64 2.62 -68.47
N LYS A 291 -1.39 2.28 -68.07
CA LYS A 291 -0.97 0.93 -67.58
C LYS A 291 0.57 0.75 -67.48
N LYS A 292 0.98 0.16 -66.34
CA LYS A 292 2.02 -0.86 -66.07
C LYS A 292 3.44 -0.73 -66.67
N ALA A 293 4.44 -0.74 -65.77
CA ALA A 293 5.34 -1.89 -65.62
C ALA A 293 6.06 -1.89 -64.25
N THR A 294 6.09 -3.06 -63.64
CA THR A 294 6.77 -3.51 -62.41
C THR A 294 8.26 -3.72 -62.61
N VAL A 295 9.11 -3.59 -61.58
CA VAL A 295 10.12 -4.60 -61.14
C VAL A 295 10.54 -4.32 -59.68
N ALA A 296 10.79 -5.41 -58.97
CA ALA A 296 10.93 -5.58 -57.52
C ALA A 296 12.30 -5.22 -56.91
N GLY A 297 12.28 -4.94 -55.61
CA GLY A 297 13.16 -5.54 -54.59
C GLY A 297 14.58 -4.98 -54.40
N ALA A 298 14.88 -4.49 -53.18
CA ALA A 298 16.00 -4.96 -52.33
C ALA A 298 16.19 -4.11 -51.06
N ARG A 299 16.00 -4.78 -49.91
CA ARG A 299 16.81 -4.80 -48.66
C ARG A 299 17.68 -3.59 -48.24
N GLY A 300 17.55 -3.20 -46.96
CA GLY A 300 18.63 -2.56 -46.18
C GLY A 300 18.14 -1.81 -44.92
N SER A 301 17.98 -2.49 -43.78
CA SER A 301 18.87 -2.40 -42.61
C SER A 301 18.67 -1.18 -41.68
N LYS A 302 18.04 -1.41 -40.52
CA LYS A 302 18.31 -0.71 -39.25
C LYS A 302 17.82 -1.59 -38.09
N ARG A 303 18.70 -2.42 -37.53
CA ARG A 303 19.56 -2.15 -36.35
C ARG A 303 18.79 -2.32 -35.03
N SER A 304 19.10 -3.45 -34.41
CA SER A 304 18.78 -3.87 -33.06
C SER A 304 19.11 -2.80 -32.02
N ARG A 305 18.28 -2.75 -30.96
CA ARG A 305 18.67 -2.23 -29.65
C ARG A 305 18.00 -3.11 -28.60
N ALA A 306 18.73 -4.14 -28.18
CA ALA A 306 18.73 -4.65 -26.82
C ALA A 306 20.01 -4.14 -26.19
#